data_AF-G9MMB4-F1
#
_entry.id   AF-G9MMB4-F1
#
_cell.length_a   1.000
_cell.length_b   1.000
_cell.length_c   1.000
_cell.angle_alpha   90.00
_cell.angle_beta   90.00
_cell.angle_gamma   90.00
#
_symmetry.space_group_name_H-M   'P 1'
#
loop_
_entity.id
_entity.type
_entity.pdbx_description
1 polymer ?
#
loop_
_entity_poly.entity_id
_entity_poly.type
_entity_poly.pdbx_seq_one_letter_code
_entity_poly.pdbx_strand_id
1 'polypeptide(L)'
;MSNLSCPKVIADVGWVWFTKPSMRTTNLDIRVSIGPEVDIGWVSSITASIFYGNALIGEATQEDTFLESPEYDNTYDMKLQNFEIQDMTAFKSLIRNIMPNTKNRYQPGYRKPIAELEVLEKGHKLAVVVNLYGTGVFKTTAPRVQLTGDSILITFSISNQPHVELWFENAKYILEKDGETLARLTGSLEIEADGGSPVNYQCEGELSSYWKQSSNCKFFGKGKLRGVDLGSDSDTWFCHAIREFEMEVDLDEVIVCKDE
;
A
#
# COMPACT_ATOMS: atom_id res chain seq x y z
N MET A 1 2.62 -22.35 42.78
CA MET A 1 3.23 -21.76 41.58
C MET A 1 2.26 -20.71 41.08
N SER A 2 2.61 -19.44 41.22
CA SER A 2 1.78 -18.31 40.80
C SER A 2 1.71 -18.25 39.28
N ASN A 3 0.51 -18.38 38.72
CA ASN A 3 0.21 -18.01 37.33
C ASN A 3 0.34 -16.49 37.22
N LEU A 4 1.57 -16.00 37.10
CA LEU A 4 1.81 -14.62 36.68
C LEU A 4 1.38 -14.56 35.21
N SER A 5 0.30 -13.84 34.94
CA SER A 5 -0.13 -13.52 33.57
C SER A 5 1.02 -12.83 32.85
N CYS A 6 1.34 -13.28 31.63
CA CYS A 6 2.32 -12.60 30.80
C CYS A 6 1.84 -11.16 30.53
N PRO A 7 2.74 -10.16 30.61
CA PRO A 7 2.37 -8.78 30.36
C PRO A 7 1.93 -8.64 28.90
N LYS A 8 0.71 -8.13 28.71
CA LYS A 8 0.22 -7.68 27.40
C LYS A 8 0.47 -6.19 27.30
N VAL A 9 1.14 -5.77 26.24
CA VAL A 9 1.51 -4.38 25.99
C VAL A 9 0.84 -3.95 24.69
N ILE A 10 0.24 -2.77 24.69
CA ILE A 10 -0.28 -2.17 23.46
C ILE A 10 0.82 -1.29 22.91
N ALA A 11 1.14 -1.47 21.63
CA ALA A 11 2.12 -0.69 20.90
C ALA A 11 1.46 0.03 19.72
N ASP A 12 2.01 1.20 19.41
CA ASP A 12 1.62 1.96 18.23
C ASP A 12 2.30 1.35 17.01
N VAL A 13 1.53 1.07 15.96
CA VAL A 13 2.11 0.64 14.69
C VAL A 13 2.51 1.89 13.90
N GLY A 14 3.79 2.01 13.59
CA GLY A 14 4.31 3.02 12.68
C GLY A 14 3.90 2.67 11.26
N TRP A 15 4.42 1.57 10.74
CA TRP A 15 4.15 1.11 9.38
C TRP A 15 4.27 -0.41 9.25
N VAL A 16 3.67 -0.94 8.19
CA VAL A 16 3.70 -2.34 7.77
C VAL A 16 3.99 -2.38 6.29
N TRP A 17 5.19 -2.80 5.92
CA TRP A 17 5.68 -2.75 4.55
C TRP A 17 5.76 -4.15 3.93
N PHE A 18 5.07 -4.33 2.80
CA PHE A 18 5.10 -5.57 2.05
C PHE A 18 6.10 -5.49 0.90
N THR A 19 7.06 -6.41 0.84
CA THR A 19 8.11 -6.45 -0.21
C THR A 19 8.32 -7.86 -0.74
N LYS A 20 9.02 -8.00 -1.88
CA LYS A 20 9.36 -9.29 -2.51
C LYS A 20 8.14 -10.23 -2.65
N PRO A 21 7.07 -9.79 -3.33
CA PRO A 21 5.84 -10.55 -3.43
C PRO A 21 6.01 -11.82 -4.26
N SER A 22 5.32 -12.89 -3.87
CA SER A 22 5.02 -14.04 -4.74
C SER A 22 3.51 -14.12 -4.97
N MET A 23 2.96 -15.28 -5.33
CA MET A 23 1.50 -15.48 -5.35
C MET A 23 0.90 -15.77 -3.97
N ARG A 24 1.73 -16.19 -3.00
CA ARG A 24 1.27 -16.67 -1.68
C ARG A 24 2.12 -16.19 -0.51
N THR A 25 3.25 -15.55 -0.79
CA THR A 25 4.20 -15.09 0.22
C THR A 25 4.65 -13.66 -0.08
N THR A 26 5.24 -13.04 0.93
CA THR A 26 5.84 -11.72 0.87
C THR A 26 6.88 -11.62 1.99
N ASN A 27 7.82 -10.71 1.88
CA ASN A 27 8.50 -10.21 3.06
C ASN A 27 7.62 -9.13 3.71
N LEU A 28 7.73 -9.04 5.03
CA LEU A 28 6.94 -8.15 5.86
C LEU A 28 7.87 -7.45 6.84
N ASP A 29 7.97 -6.14 6.71
CA ASP A 29 8.67 -5.30 7.66
C ASP A 29 7.62 -4.56 8.51
N ILE A 30 7.75 -4.57 9.83
CA ILE A 30 6.79 -3.95 10.76
C ILE A 30 7.56 -3.03 11.69
N ARG A 31 7.16 -1.76 11.75
CA ARG A 31 7.64 -0.82 12.76
C ARG A 31 6.60 -0.64 13.85
N VAL A 32 7.02 -0.83 15.11
CA VAL A 32 6.19 -0.52 16.28
C VAL A 32 6.92 0.41 17.22
N SER A 33 6.18 1.29 17.90
CA SER A 33 6.68 2.12 18.99
C SER A 33 6.01 1.70 20.29
N ILE A 34 6.84 1.45 21.30
CA ILE A 34 6.43 0.90 22.60
C ILE A 34 6.68 1.95 23.68
N GLY A 35 5.85 1.97 24.71
CA GLY A 35 6.09 2.83 25.87
C GLY A 35 7.45 2.53 26.55
N PRO A 36 8.10 3.53 27.16
CA PRO A 36 9.45 3.42 27.73
C PRO A 36 9.56 2.47 28.93
N GLU A 37 8.43 1.96 29.44
CA GLU A 37 8.38 1.05 30.59
C GLU A 37 8.56 -0.42 30.19
N VAL A 38 8.67 -0.72 28.89
CA VAL A 38 8.75 -2.08 28.36
C VAL A 38 10.02 -2.25 27.53
N ASP A 39 10.95 -3.06 28.04
CA ASP A 39 12.16 -3.46 27.32
C ASP A 39 11.94 -4.82 26.64
N ILE A 40 11.95 -4.82 25.30
CA ILE A 40 11.88 -6.04 24.47
C ILE A 40 13.18 -6.33 23.70
N GLY A 41 14.27 -5.61 23.98
CA GLY A 41 15.52 -5.75 23.20
C GLY A 41 16.19 -7.12 23.34
N TRP A 42 15.83 -7.90 24.36
CA TRP A 42 16.43 -9.20 24.67
C TRP A 42 15.63 -10.41 24.17
N VAL A 43 14.58 -10.20 23.39
CA VAL A 43 13.84 -11.30 22.78
C VAL A 43 14.73 -11.99 21.76
N SER A 44 14.68 -13.32 21.73
CA SER A 44 15.44 -14.14 20.78
C SER A 44 14.58 -14.64 19.62
N SER A 45 13.26 -14.46 19.70
CA SER A 45 12.33 -14.96 18.70
C SER A 45 11.06 -14.11 18.68
N ILE A 46 10.54 -13.85 17.47
CA ILE A 46 9.41 -12.98 17.23
C ILE A 46 8.44 -13.70 16.32
N THR A 47 7.21 -13.87 16.76
CA THR A 47 6.10 -14.31 15.91
C THR A 47 5.19 -13.11 15.67
N ALA A 48 4.95 -12.75 14.41
CA ALA A 48 3.94 -11.75 14.08
C ALA A 48 2.77 -12.35 13.31
N SER A 49 1.56 -12.00 13.73
CA SER A 49 0.30 -12.42 13.13
C SER A 49 -0.45 -11.18 12.63
N ILE A 50 -0.74 -11.13 11.34
CA ILE A 50 -1.43 -10.00 10.71
C ILE A 50 -2.90 -10.35 10.49
N PHE A 51 -3.78 -9.47 10.97
CA PHE A 51 -5.22 -9.61 10.86
C PHE A 51 -5.83 -8.51 10.00
N TYR A 52 -6.96 -8.85 9.37
CA TYR A 52 -7.88 -7.89 8.79
C TYR A 52 -9.28 -8.14 9.34
N GLY A 53 -9.63 -7.39 10.40
CA GLY A 53 -10.85 -7.58 11.15
C GLY A 53 -10.68 -8.78 12.08
N ASN A 54 -11.50 -9.82 11.88
CA ASN A 54 -11.39 -11.08 12.63
C ASN A 54 -10.68 -12.18 11.82
N ALA A 55 -10.24 -11.90 10.59
CA ALA A 55 -9.58 -12.87 9.73
C ALA A 55 -8.07 -12.75 9.85
N LEU A 56 -7.39 -13.86 10.13
CA LEU A 56 -5.93 -13.97 10.08
C LEU A 56 -5.49 -13.95 8.61
N ILE A 57 -4.79 -12.91 8.18
CA ILE A 57 -4.16 -12.85 6.86
C ILE A 57 -3.01 -13.86 6.79
N GLY A 58 -2.19 -13.92 7.84
CA GLY A 58 -1.01 -14.78 7.88
C GLY A 58 -0.18 -14.56 9.13
N GLU A 59 0.83 -15.41 9.28
CA GLU A 59 1.74 -15.43 10.43
C GLU A 59 3.15 -15.78 9.96
N ALA A 60 4.16 -15.20 10.61
CA ALA A 60 5.56 -15.56 10.42
C ALA A 60 6.31 -15.51 11.73
N THR A 61 7.30 -16.39 11.87
CA THR A 61 8.22 -16.39 13.01
C THR A 61 9.65 -16.16 12.53
N GLN A 62 10.33 -15.23 13.17
CA GLN A 62 11.76 -15.01 13.05
C GLN A 62 12.44 -15.48 14.32
N GLU A 63 13.29 -16.48 14.18
CA GLU A 63 14.09 -17.04 15.28
C GLU A 63 15.47 -16.39 15.35
N ASP A 64 16.13 -16.55 16.49
CA ASP A 64 17.52 -16.19 16.77
C ASP A 64 17.92 -14.77 16.36
N THR A 65 17.02 -13.79 16.54
CA THR A 65 17.27 -12.39 16.21
C THR A 65 16.98 -11.49 17.41
N PHE A 66 17.88 -10.55 17.69
CA PHE A 66 17.64 -9.47 18.63
C PHE A 66 16.90 -8.32 17.97
N LEU A 67 15.98 -7.71 18.71
CA LEU A 67 15.34 -6.48 18.27
C LEU A 67 16.22 -5.28 18.57
N GLU A 68 16.68 -4.63 17.52
CA GLU A 68 17.38 -3.36 17.63
C GLU A 68 16.37 -2.22 17.55
N SER A 69 16.49 -1.26 18.47
CA SER A 69 15.81 0.02 18.33
C SER A 69 16.74 0.96 17.56
N PRO A 70 16.47 1.25 16.27
CA PRO A 70 17.39 2.03 15.44
C PRO A 70 17.56 3.47 15.95
N GLU A 71 16.53 4.00 16.61
CA GLU A 71 16.45 5.41 17.03
C GLU A 71 16.66 5.59 18.55
N TYR A 72 16.90 4.49 19.29
CA TYR A 72 17.01 4.47 20.76
C TYR A 72 15.83 5.14 21.48
N ASP A 73 14.65 5.11 20.85
CA ASP A 73 13.43 5.81 21.24
C ASP A 73 12.27 4.84 21.57
N ASN A 74 12.57 3.54 21.71
CA ASN A 74 11.60 2.43 21.85
C ASN A 74 10.77 2.16 20.58
N THR A 75 11.25 2.62 19.42
CA THR A 75 10.78 2.16 18.11
C THR A 75 11.59 0.93 17.70
N TYR A 76 10.93 -0.11 17.21
CA TYR A 76 11.53 -1.38 16.81
C TYR A 76 11.06 -1.81 15.43
N ASP A 77 12.00 -2.26 14.60
CA ASP A 77 11.75 -2.77 13.26
C ASP A 77 11.86 -4.31 13.27
N MET A 78 10.77 -4.98 12.92
CA MET A 78 10.69 -6.44 12.78
C MET A 78 10.70 -6.80 11.30
N LYS A 79 11.63 -7.67 10.87
CA LYS A 79 11.80 -8.05 9.45
C LYS A 79 11.53 -9.52 9.24
N LEU A 80 10.32 -9.84 8.81
CA LEU A 80 9.82 -11.20 8.66
C LEU A 80 9.93 -11.63 7.20
N GLN A 81 10.79 -12.61 6.95
CA GLN A 81 10.95 -13.18 5.61
C GLN A 81 9.92 -14.27 5.33
N ASN A 82 9.49 -14.39 4.08
CA ASN A 82 8.58 -15.45 3.62
C ASN A 82 7.27 -15.55 4.41
N PHE A 83 6.72 -14.41 4.84
CA PHE A 83 5.40 -14.33 5.44
C PHE A 83 4.36 -14.99 4.53
N GLU A 84 3.68 -16.03 5.02
CA GLU A 84 2.68 -16.79 4.27
C GLU A 84 1.31 -16.13 4.37
N ILE A 85 0.71 -15.83 3.22
CA ILE A 85 -0.64 -15.31 3.12
C ILE A 85 -1.61 -16.51 3.16
N GLN A 86 -2.13 -16.80 4.35
CA GLN A 86 -3.03 -17.91 4.64
C GLN A 86 -4.47 -17.61 4.19
N ASP A 87 -4.92 -16.34 4.31
CA ASP A 87 -6.23 -15.89 3.83
C ASP A 87 -6.09 -14.80 2.75
N MET A 88 -6.06 -15.25 1.49
CA MET A 88 -6.00 -14.36 0.33
C MET A 88 -7.27 -13.49 0.17
N THR A 89 -8.41 -13.90 0.73
CA THR A 89 -9.65 -13.10 0.65
C THR A 89 -9.59 -11.91 1.60
N ALA A 90 -9.14 -12.15 2.83
CA ALA A 90 -8.86 -11.09 3.80
C ALA A 90 -7.77 -10.15 3.30
N PHE A 91 -6.67 -10.71 2.77
CA PHE A 91 -5.57 -9.94 2.20
C PHE A 91 -6.02 -9.06 1.03
N LYS A 92 -6.77 -9.62 0.08
CA LYS A 92 -7.35 -8.84 -1.02
C LYS A 92 -8.25 -7.71 -0.51
N SER A 93 -8.99 -7.94 0.57
CA SER A 93 -9.86 -6.91 1.16
C SER A 93 -9.05 -5.77 1.78
N LEU A 94 -7.92 -6.07 2.41
CA LEU A 94 -6.93 -5.07 2.85
C LEU A 94 -6.45 -4.23 1.66
N ILE A 95 -5.88 -4.88 0.63
CA ILE A 95 -5.35 -4.22 -0.57
C ILE A 95 -6.39 -3.31 -1.22
N ARG A 96 -7.62 -3.81 -1.37
CA ARG A 96 -8.74 -3.05 -1.96
C ARG A 96 -9.12 -1.79 -1.22
N ASN A 97 -8.90 -1.77 0.09
CA ASN A 97 -9.20 -0.62 0.91
C ASN A 97 -8.06 0.37 0.93
N ILE A 98 -6.81 -0.10 0.74
CA ILE A 98 -5.68 0.79 0.65
C ILE A 98 -5.36 1.31 -0.76
N MET A 99 -6.06 0.83 -1.78
CA MET A 99 -5.89 1.32 -3.14
C MET A 99 -6.89 2.43 -3.47
N PRO A 100 -6.46 3.53 -4.12
CA PRO A 100 -7.39 4.48 -4.73
C PRO A 100 -8.40 3.78 -5.63
N ASN A 101 -9.69 4.08 -5.42
CA ASN A 101 -10.78 3.48 -6.19
C ASN A 101 -11.96 4.44 -6.32
N THR A 102 -12.60 4.46 -7.49
CA THR A 102 -13.84 5.23 -7.73
C THR A 102 -15.10 4.51 -7.27
N LYS A 103 -15.02 3.21 -6.99
CA LYS A 103 -16.17 2.42 -6.54
C LYS A 103 -16.52 2.89 -5.13
N ASN A 104 -17.79 3.24 -4.90
CA ASN A 104 -18.39 3.47 -3.57
C ASN A 104 -18.35 2.18 -2.74
N ARG A 105 -17.16 1.76 -2.35
CA ARG A 105 -16.92 0.63 -1.47
C ARG A 105 -17.09 1.14 -0.05
N TYR A 106 -17.70 0.30 0.79
CA TYR A 106 -17.70 0.55 2.22
C TYR A 106 -16.25 0.53 2.70
N GLN A 107 -15.68 1.72 2.92
CA GLN A 107 -14.42 1.85 3.62
C GLN A 107 -14.74 1.84 5.12
N PRO A 108 -14.15 0.92 5.90
CA PRO A 108 -14.20 1.05 7.35
C PRO A 108 -13.64 2.41 7.73
N GLY A 109 -14.31 3.12 8.65
CA GLY A 109 -13.82 4.42 9.11
C GLY A 109 -12.37 4.33 9.58
N TYR A 110 -11.61 5.42 9.42
CA TYR A 110 -10.19 5.45 9.73
C TYR A 110 -9.94 4.99 11.17
N ARG A 111 -9.11 3.95 11.32
CA ARG A 111 -8.63 3.43 12.60
C ARG A 111 -7.13 3.25 12.51
N LYS A 112 -6.40 3.91 13.41
CA LYS A 112 -4.98 3.66 13.62
C LYS A 112 -4.82 2.18 14.04
N PRO A 113 -3.97 1.39 13.37
CA PRO A 113 -3.69 0.04 13.79
C PRO A 113 -2.90 0.08 15.10
N ILE A 114 -3.25 -0.86 15.97
CA ILE A 114 -2.51 -1.13 17.20
C ILE A 114 -1.90 -2.52 17.09
N ALA A 115 -0.75 -2.68 17.72
CA ALA A 115 -0.13 -3.97 17.93
C ALA A 115 -0.38 -4.41 19.38
N GLU A 116 -0.89 -5.61 19.56
CA GLU A 116 -0.84 -6.29 20.86
C GLU A 116 0.44 -7.10 20.93
N LEU A 117 1.26 -6.81 21.94
CA LEU A 117 2.52 -7.48 22.21
C LEU A 117 2.36 -8.36 23.44
N GLU A 118 2.78 -9.61 23.34
CA GLU A 118 2.81 -10.55 24.46
C GLU A 118 4.21 -11.14 24.60
N VAL A 119 4.82 -10.91 25.76
CA VAL A 119 6.13 -11.46 26.10
C VAL A 119 5.95 -12.86 26.68
N LEU A 120 6.46 -13.86 25.98
CA LEU A 120 6.33 -15.28 26.29
C LEU A 120 7.66 -15.86 26.76
N GLU A 121 7.59 -17.07 27.32
CA GLU A 121 8.77 -17.86 27.73
C GLU A 121 9.80 -17.05 28.54
N LYS A 122 9.33 -16.27 29.52
CA LYS A 122 10.15 -15.44 30.41
C LYS A 122 11.01 -14.38 29.68
N GLY A 123 10.57 -13.89 28.52
CA GLY A 123 11.28 -12.84 27.79
C GLY A 123 11.97 -13.30 26.51
N HIS A 124 12.03 -14.62 26.26
CA HIS A 124 12.71 -15.14 25.06
C HIS A 124 11.90 -15.00 23.78
N LYS A 125 10.56 -14.93 23.89
CA LYS A 125 9.67 -14.89 22.75
C LYS A 125 8.75 -13.68 22.80
N LEU A 126 8.54 -13.06 21.65
CA LEU A 126 7.59 -11.98 21.47
C LEU A 126 6.51 -12.41 20.48
N ALA A 127 5.25 -12.39 20.90
CA ALA A 127 4.13 -12.49 19.98
C ALA A 127 3.61 -11.07 19.67
N VAL A 128 3.44 -10.77 18.38
CA VAL A 128 3.01 -9.47 17.87
C VAL A 128 1.77 -9.66 17.03
N VAL A 129 0.65 -9.09 17.47
CA VAL A 129 -0.62 -9.19 16.75
C VAL A 129 -0.99 -7.81 16.23
N VAL A 130 -1.03 -7.66 14.90
CA VAL A 130 -1.39 -6.40 14.24
C VAL A 130 -2.71 -6.55 13.51
N ASN A 131 -3.67 -5.67 13.79
CA ASN A 131 -4.94 -5.62 13.05
C ASN A 131 -4.98 -4.40 12.12
N LEU A 132 -5.02 -4.66 10.81
CA LEU A 132 -5.02 -3.63 9.76
C LEU A 132 -6.43 -3.21 9.32
N TYR A 133 -7.48 -3.58 10.08
CA TYR A 133 -8.84 -3.16 9.75
C TYR A 133 -9.06 -1.66 9.99
N GLY A 134 -9.46 -0.93 8.95
CA GLY A 134 -9.71 0.51 9.03
C GLY A 134 -8.53 1.40 8.63
N THR A 135 -7.42 0.82 8.17
CA THR A 135 -6.21 1.58 7.77
C THR A 135 -6.28 2.20 6.38
N GLY A 136 -7.33 1.94 5.60
CA GLY A 136 -7.40 2.29 4.16
C GLY A 136 -8.30 3.46 3.80
N VAL A 137 -8.00 4.68 4.26
CA VAL A 137 -8.74 5.88 3.84
C VAL A 137 -7.81 6.89 3.16
N PHE A 138 -7.68 6.74 1.85
CA PHE A 138 -6.90 7.62 0.99
C PHE A 138 -7.72 8.83 0.54
N LYS A 139 -7.05 9.97 0.45
CA LYS A 139 -7.56 11.16 -0.22
C LYS A 139 -6.67 11.46 -1.40
N THR A 140 -7.22 11.37 -2.60
CA THR A 140 -6.51 11.77 -3.82
C THR A 140 -6.91 13.19 -4.20
N THR A 141 -5.98 13.99 -4.71
CA THR A 141 -6.35 15.23 -5.40
C THR A 141 -6.99 14.92 -6.73
N ALA A 142 -7.72 15.89 -7.28
CA ALA A 142 -8.16 15.84 -8.67
C ALA A 142 -6.92 15.70 -9.59
N PRO A 143 -6.90 14.73 -10.53
CA PRO A 143 -5.79 14.57 -11.45
C PRO A 143 -5.73 15.73 -12.43
N ARG A 144 -4.52 16.15 -12.79
CA ARG A 144 -4.27 17.14 -13.84
C ARG A 144 -3.68 16.46 -15.06
N VAL A 145 -4.20 16.81 -16.23
CA VAL A 145 -3.79 16.22 -17.52
C VAL A 145 -3.11 17.27 -18.37
N GLN A 146 -1.93 16.93 -18.89
CA GLN A 146 -1.17 17.74 -19.83
C GLN A 146 -0.93 16.95 -21.13
N LEU A 147 -1.10 17.61 -22.26
CA LEU A 147 -0.81 17.06 -23.59
C LEU A 147 0.32 17.86 -24.24
N THR A 148 1.32 17.15 -24.77
CA THR A 148 2.44 17.71 -25.54
C THR A 148 2.66 16.84 -26.77
N GLY A 149 2.28 17.33 -27.95
CA GLY A 149 2.26 16.52 -29.18
C GLY A 149 1.42 15.25 -29.02
N ASP A 150 2.08 14.10 -29.16
CA ASP A 150 1.48 12.76 -29.01
C ASP A 150 1.55 12.21 -27.56
N SER A 151 2.17 12.95 -26.65
CA SER A 151 2.43 12.54 -25.28
C SER A 151 1.37 13.08 -24.32
N ILE A 152 1.06 12.28 -23.31
CA ILE A 152 0.17 12.63 -22.21
C ILE A 152 0.90 12.46 -20.88
N LEU A 153 0.73 13.44 -20.00
CA LEU A 153 1.18 13.40 -18.62
C LEU A 153 -0.03 13.59 -17.70
N ILE A 154 -0.24 12.67 -16.78
CA ILE A 154 -1.24 12.76 -15.73
C ILE A 154 -0.51 12.89 -14.40
N THR A 155 -0.84 13.93 -13.64
CA THR A 155 -0.29 14.17 -12.31
C THR A 155 -1.40 14.19 -11.28
N PHE A 156 -1.15 13.62 -10.11
CA PHE A 156 -2.07 13.64 -8.98
C PHE A 156 -1.27 13.50 -7.69
N SER A 157 -1.87 13.81 -6.54
CA SER A 157 -1.28 13.46 -5.26
C SER A 157 -2.21 12.60 -4.44
N ILE A 158 -1.60 11.78 -3.60
CA ILE A 158 -2.27 10.98 -2.60
C ILE A 158 -1.87 11.56 -1.25
N SER A 159 -2.88 11.77 -0.41
CA SER A 159 -2.75 12.25 0.96
C SER A 159 -3.50 11.30 1.89
N ASN A 160 -3.07 11.25 3.14
CA ASN A 160 -3.51 10.36 4.24
C ASN A 160 -2.79 9.02 4.37
N GLN A 161 -2.60 8.68 5.65
CA GLN A 161 -1.76 7.65 6.28
C GLN A 161 -2.40 6.26 6.26
N PRO A 162 -2.19 5.42 5.25
CA PRO A 162 -2.15 3.99 5.54
C PRO A 162 -1.00 3.74 6.51
N HIS A 163 -1.14 2.79 7.42
CA HIS A 163 0.03 2.22 8.08
C HIS A 163 0.58 1.03 7.28
N VAL A 164 0.25 0.99 5.99
CA VAL A 164 0.59 -0.08 5.08
C VAL A 164 1.30 0.53 3.89
N GLU A 165 2.47 -0.01 3.58
CA GLU A 165 3.32 0.48 2.50
C GLU A 165 3.39 -0.51 1.35
N LEU A 166 3.32 0.00 0.13
CA LEU A 166 3.41 -0.74 -1.13
C LEU A 166 4.08 0.10 -2.20
N TRP A 167 5.12 -0.42 -2.84
CA TRP A 167 5.85 0.30 -3.88
C TRP A 167 5.75 -0.43 -5.22
N PHE A 168 5.09 0.20 -6.19
CA PHE A 168 4.92 -0.31 -7.54
C PHE A 168 5.85 0.44 -8.48
N GLU A 169 7.04 -0.12 -8.70
CA GLU A 169 7.97 0.40 -9.69
C GLU A 169 7.46 0.10 -11.11
N ASN A 170 7.57 1.07 -12.02
CA ASN A 170 7.27 0.88 -13.45
C ASN A 170 5.85 0.35 -13.73
N ALA A 171 4.87 0.73 -12.91
CA ALA A 171 3.49 0.32 -13.11
C ALA A 171 2.95 0.85 -14.43
N LYS A 172 2.20 -0.01 -15.12
CA LYS A 172 1.50 0.33 -16.36
C LYS A 172 0.06 0.70 -16.06
N TYR A 173 -0.39 1.75 -16.71
CA TYR A 173 -1.73 2.27 -16.59
C TYR A 173 -2.40 2.43 -17.94
N ILE A 174 -3.73 2.45 -17.92
CA ILE A 174 -4.56 2.76 -19.08
C ILE A 174 -5.52 3.89 -18.70
N LEU A 175 -5.55 4.94 -19.51
CA LEU A 175 -6.62 5.93 -19.49
C LEU A 175 -7.72 5.46 -20.44
N GLU A 176 -8.89 5.16 -19.90
CA GLU A 176 -10.06 4.67 -20.64
C GLU A 176 -11.22 5.65 -20.56
N LYS A 177 -12.00 5.76 -21.63
CA LYS A 177 -13.26 6.50 -21.65
C LYS A 177 -14.26 5.76 -22.54
N ASP A 178 -15.48 5.59 -22.07
CA ASP A 178 -16.57 4.93 -22.82
C ASP A 178 -16.20 3.53 -23.37
N GLY A 179 -15.29 2.83 -22.69
CA GLY A 179 -14.79 1.51 -23.12
C GLY A 179 -13.62 1.54 -24.11
N GLU A 180 -13.17 2.73 -24.53
CA GLU A 180 -12.02 2.91 -25.42
C GLU A 180 -10.76 3.33 -24.65
N THR A 181 -9.61 2.78 -25.06
CA THR A 181 -8.31 3.19 -24.54
C THR A 181 -7.86 4.49 -25.21
N LEU A 182 -7.79 5.57 -24.44
CA LEU A 182 -7.27 6.87 -24.88
C LEU A 182 -5.75 6.88 -24.89
N ALA A 183 -5.12 6.34 -23.83
CA ALA A 183 -3.67 6.34 -23.68
C ALA A 183 -3.17 5.16 -22.85
N ARG A 184 -1.90 4.80 -23.08
CA ARG A 184 -1.15 3.84 -22.27
C ARG A 184 -0.04 4.60 -21.58
N LEU A 185 0.01 4.50 -20.25
CA LEU A 185 0.94 5.27 -19.43
C LEU A 185 1.79 4.34 -18.57
N THR A 186 2.92 4.86 -18.13
CA THR A 186 3.83 4.26 -17.15
C THR A 186 4.10 5.26 -16.04
N GLY A 187 4.27 4.77 -14.82
CA GLY A 187 4.65 5.59 -13.67
C GLY A 187 4.85 4.73 -12.43
N SER A 188 5.54 5.28 -11.44
CA SER A 188 5.65 4.63 -10.14
C SER A 188 4.49 5.03 -9.23
N LEU A 189 4.04 4.10 -8.39
CA LEU A 189 3.07 4.36 -7.33
C LEU A 189 3.63 3.83 -6.02
N GLU A 190 3.86 4.74 -5.10
CA GLU A 190 4.36 4.45 -3.76
C GLU A 190 3.26 4.80 -2.76
N ILE A 191 2.68 3.79 -2.15
CA ILE A 191 1.82 3.96 -0.99
C ILE A 191 2.76 3.94 0.21
N GLU A 192 2.95 5.08 0.84
CA GLU A 192 3.84 5.24 2.00
C GLU A 192 3.02 5.52 3.26
N ALA A 193 3.53 5.08 4.41
CA ALA A 193 2.87 5.26 5.69
C ALA A 193 3.27 6.55 6.39
N ASP A 194 4.04 7.42 5.72
CA ASP A 194 4.52 8.64 6.31
C ASP A 194 3.36 9.62 6.54
N GLY A 195 3.29 10.17 7.74
CA GLY A 195 2.38 11.24 8.13
C GLY A 195 2.72 12.59 7.50
N GLY A 196 3.40 12.56 6.35
CA GLY A 196 3.99 13.69 5.67
C GLY A 196 3.07 14.38 4.67
N SER A 197 3.72 15.25 3.88
CA SER A 197 3.07 16.03 2.84
C SER A 197 2.52 15.13 1.73
N PRO A 198 1.47 15.55 0.99
CA PRO A 198 0.98 14.80 -0.15
C PRO A 198 2.11 14.44 -1.11
N VAL A 199 2.23 13.16 -1.46
CA VAL A 199 3.20 12.68 -2.45
C VAL A 199 2.61 12.90 -3.83
N ASN A 200 3.38 13.52 -4.73
CA ASN A 200 2.96 13.77 -6.10
C ASN A 200 3.40 12.62 -7.00
N TYR A 201 2.45 12.06 -7.75
CA TYR A 201 2.69 10.99 -8.71
C TYR A 201 2.54 11.52 -10.13
N GLN A 202 3.27 10.89 -11.03
CA GLN A 202 3.28 11.19 -12.45
C GLN A 202 3.11 9.90 -13.24
N CYS A 203 2.19 9.91 -14.19
CA CYS A 203 2.01 8.84 -15.15
C CYS A 203 2.13 9.45 -16.54
N GLU A 204 3.06 8.95 -17.34
CA GLU A 204 3.39 9.50 -18.65
C GLU A 204 3.35 8.40 -19.72
N GLY A 205 2.98 8.78 -20.93
CA GLY A 205 2.94 7.84 -22.04
C GLY A 205 2.34 8.44 -23.30
N GLU A 206 1.84 7.57 -24.17
CA GLU A 206 1.41 7.96 -25.51
C GLU A 206 -0.10 7.83 -25.69
N LEU A 207 -0.65 8.76 -26.46
CA LEU A 207 -2.00 8.66 -27.01
C LEU A 207 -2.10 7.46 -27.95
N SER A 208 -3.24 6.76 -27.93
CA SER A 208 -3.44 5.64 -28.84
C SER A 208 -3.60 6.11 -30.29
N SER A 209 -3.22 5.26 -31.24
CA SER A 209 -3.13 5.61 -32.68
C SER A 209 -4.43 6.10 -33.30
N TYR A 210 -5.57 5.61 -32.80
CA TYR A 210 -6.90 6.09 -33.19
C TYR A 210 -7.08 7.58 -32.88
N TRP A 211 -6.56 8.03 -31.73
CA TRP A 211 -6.68 9.42 -31.29
C TRP A 211 -5.66 10.34 -31.96
N LYS A 212 -4.49 9.83 -32.36
CA LYS A 212 -3.50 10.59 -33.16
C LYS A 212 -4.05 11.07 -34.51
N GLN A 213 -5.02 10.36 -35.07
CA GLN A 213 -5.54 10.60 -36.43
C GLN A 213 -6.90 11.33 -36.45
N SER A 214 -7.56 11.46 -35.30
CA SER A 214 -8.87 12.10 -35.22
C SER A 214 -8.72 13.59 -34.92
N SER A 215 -9.02 14.42 -35.92
CA SER A 215 -9.09 15.89 -35.80
C SER A 215 -10.21 16.41 -34.88
N ASN A 216 -11.02 15.50 -34.30
CA ASN A 216 -12.16 15.78 -33.43
C ASN A 216 -12.02 15.10 -32.04
N CYS A 217 -10.81 14.82 -31.58
CA CYS A 217 -10.57 14.11 -30.31
C CYS A 217 -11.24 14.81 -29.11
N LYS A 218 -12.36 14.22 -28.66
CA LYS A 218 -13.13 14.55 -27.47
C LYS A 218 -12.41 14.14 -26.17
N PHE A 219 -11.25 14.73 -25.91
CA PHE A 219 -10.73 14.90 -24.55
C PHE A 219 -11.66 15.88 -23.81
N PHE A 220 -12.83 15.37 -23.43
CA PHE A 220 -13.91 16.10 -22.77
C PHE A 220 -14.68 15.09 -21.91
N GLY A 221 -15.18 15.51 -20.77
CA GLY A 221 -15.87 14.72 -19.77
C GLY A 221 -14.91 13.91 -18.90
N LYS A 222 -15.43 12.82 -18.34
CA LYS A 222 -14.73 12.01 -17.35
C LYS A 222 -14.13 10.75 -17.96
N GLY A 223 -12.84 10.55 -17.75
CA GLY A 223 -12.13 9.31 -18.03
C GLY A 223 -11.80 8.53 -16.76
N LYS A 224 -11.26 7.32 -16.93
CA LYS A 224 -10.78 6.47 -15.84
C LYS A 224 -9.33 6.10 -16.07
N LEU A 225 -8.46 6.41 -15.12
CA LEU A 225 -7.10 5.90 -15.09
C LEU A 225 -7.04 4.64 -14.21
N ARG A 226 -6.53 3.54 -14.77
CA ARG A 226 -6.53 2.21 -14.14
C ARG A 226 -5.15 1.59 -14.19
N GLY A 227 -4.72 0.98 -13.08
CA GLY A 227 -3.52 0.14 -13.06
C GLY A 227 -3.79 -1.19 -13.74
N VAL A 228 -2.83 -1.72 -14.50
CA VAL A 228 -3.06 -2.95 -15.30
C VAL A 228 -1.99 -4.03 -15.16
N ASP A 229 -0.73 -3.65 -15.02
CA ASP A 229 0.42 -4.56 -15.08
C ASP A 229 1.65 -3.91 -14.44
N LEU A 230 2.61 -4.74 -14.02
CA LEU A 230 3.90 -4.35 -13.45
C LEU A 230 5.09 -4.83 -14.29
N GLY A 231 4.87 -5.43 -15.46
CA GLY A 231 5.94 -5.93 -16.32
C GLY A 231 6.65 -7.12 -15.68
N SER A 232 7.75 -6.87 -14.96
CA SER A 232 8.58 -7.90 -14.31
C SER A 232 7.85 -8.66 -13.20
N ASP A 233 6.90 -8.02 -12.51
CA ASP A 233 6.17 -8.63 -11.38
C ASP A 233 4.78 -9.14 -11.76
N SER A 234 4.57 -9.43 -13.05
CA SER A 234 3.27 -9.86 -13.58
C SER A 234 2.72 -11.16 -12.97
N ASP A 235 3.60 -12.02 -12.46
CA ASP A 235 3.28 -13.32 -11.84
C ASP A 235 3.17 -13.27 -10.30
N THR A 236 2.97 -12.09 -9.73
CA THR A 236 2.88 -11.89 -8.27
C THR A 236 1.52 -11.31 -7.85
N TRP A 237 1.18 -11.38 -6.57
CA TRP A 237 -0.02 -10.72 -6.07
C TRP A 237 0.05 -9.18 -6.22
N PHE A 238 1.24 -8.59 -6.36
CA PHE A 238 1.42 -7.16 -6.64
C PHE A 238 0.75 -6.76 -7.97
N CYS A 239 0.85 -7.58 -9.01
CA CYS A 239 0.13 -7.36 -10.27
C CYS A 239 -1.40 -7.35 -10.08
N HIS A 240 -1.90 -8.15 -9.15
CA HIS A 240 -3.32 -8.10 -8.77
C HIS A 240 -3.67 -6.88 -7.92
N ALA A 241 -2.74 -6.41 -7.08
CA ALA A 241 -2.93 -5.25 -6.23
C ALA A 241 -3.03 -3.96 -7.06
N ILE A 242 -2.12 -3.74 -8.02
CA ILE A 242 -2.16 -2.54 -8.88
C ILE A 242 -3.44 -2.48 -9.71
N ARG A 243 -4.04 -3.62 -10.05
CA ARG A 243 -5.33 -3.68 -10.78
C ARG A 243 -6.53 -3.21 -9.95
N GLU A 244 -6.38 -3.08 -8.63
CA GLU A 244 -7.41 -2.47 -7.78
C GLU A 244 -7.34 -0.93 -7.78
N PHE A 245 -6.26 -0.34 -8.32
CA PHE A 245 -6.15 1.11 -8.57
C PHE A 245 -7.11 1.55 -9.67
N GLU A 246 -7.97 2.50 -9.35
CA GLU A 246 -8.85 3.18 -10.30
C GLU A 246 -9.11 4.61 -9.81
N MET A 247 -8.94 5.59 -10.70
CA MET A 247 -9.26 6.98 -10.40
C MET A 247 -10.02 7.63 -11.56
N GLU A 248 -10.88 8.58 -11.22
CA GLU A 248 -11.56 9.42 -12.21
C GLU A 248 -10.63 10.56 -12.62
N VAL A 249 -10.55 10.82 -13.92
CA VAL A 249 -9.75 11.89 -14.50
C VAL A 249 -10.70 12.82 -15.24
N ASP A 250 -10.69 14.10 -14.88
CA ASP A 250 -11.42 15.12 -15.61
C ASP A 250 -10.62 15.50 -16.87
N LEU A 251 -11.21 15.28 -18.04
CA LEU A 251 -10.62 15.59 -19.33
C LEU A 251 -11.06 16.97 -19.85
N ASP A 252 -11.98 17.66 -19.15
CA ASP A 252 -12.39 19.03 -19.49
C ASP A 252 -11.33 20.06 -19.13
N GLU A 253 -10.48 19.75 -18.15
CA GLU A 253 -9.41 20.61 -17.65
C GLU A 253 -8.03 20.30 -18.28
N VAL A 254 -8.01 19.67 -19.45
CA VAL A 254 -6.77 19.30 -20.15
C VAL A 254 -5.99 20.56 -20.58
N ILE A 255 -4.71 20.60 -20.23
CA ILE A 255 -3.78 21.65 -20.63
C ILE A 255 -3.03 21.19 -21.88
N VAL A 256 -3.19 21.92 -22.99
CA VAL A 256 -2.47 21.65 -24.25
C VAL A 256 -1.22 22.52 -24.32
N CYS A 257 -0.06 21.90 -24.27
CA CYS A 257 1.25 22.53 -24.43
C CYS A 257 1.66 22.55 -25.90
N LYS A 258 2.41 23.58 -26.32
CA LYS A 258 2.99 23.63 -27.68
C LYS A 258 4.30 22.85 -27.68
N ASP A 259 4.56 22.12 -28.76
CA ASP A 259 5.89 21.55 -29.02
C ASP A 259 6.88 22.73 -29.23
N GLU A 260 7.98 22.72 -28.48
CA GLU A 260 9.10 23.67 -28.66
C GLU A 260 9.97 23.32 -29.87
#